data_AF-A0A5B9Q6G0-F1
#
_entry.id   AF-A0A5B9Q6G0-F1
#
_cell.length_a   1.000
_cell.length_b   1.000
_cell.length_c   1.000
_cell.angle_alpha   90.00
_cell.angle_beta   90.00
_cell.angle_gamma   90.00
#
_symmetry.space_group_name_H-M   'P 1'
#
loop_
_entity.id
_entity.type
_entity.pdbx_description
1 polymer ?
#
loop_
_entity_poly.entity_id
_entity_poly.type
_entity_poly.pdbx_seq_one_letter_code
_entity_poly.pdbx_strand_id
1 'polypeptide(L)'
;MQIQGSSHAHGPHTLKGPYSNQLGGSRPISRANSTGDQFEISAAAEAAAQAVESGDLRADLVSRVRNEIAAGTYDTPGKFEAAMERLLDDVV
;
A
#
# COMPACT_ATOMS: atom_id res chain seq x y z
N MET A 1 1.00 -15.77 64.77
CA MET A 1 0.84 -16.11 63.34
C MET A 1 0.16 -14.93 62.65
N GLN A 2 0.93 -13.99 62.09
CA GLN A 2 0.39 -12.88 61.30
C GLN A 2 0.36 -13.33 59.83
N ILE A 3 -0.81 -13.25 59.20
CA ILE A 3 -1.01 -13.61 57.80
C ILE A 3 -1.09 -12.28 57.05
N GLN A 4 -0.02 -11.93 56.32
CA GLN A 4 0.02 -10.74 55.48
C GLN A 4 -1.00 -10.89 54.34
N GLY A 5 -2.05 -10.06 54.35
CA GLY A 5 -3.05 -10.00 53.28
C GLY A 5 -2.45 -9.47 51.97
N SER A 6 -2.94 -9.98 50.84
CA SER A 6 -2.56 -9.61 49.48
C SER A 6 -2.84 -8.14 49.19
N SER A 7 -1.92 -7.27 49.58
CA SER A 7 -2.05 -5.82 49.46
C SER A 7 -0.75 -5.16 49.01
N HIS A 8 -0.07 -5.76 48.02
CA HIS A 8 1.00 -5.08 47.27
C HIS A 8 0.91 -5.44 45.79
N ALA A 9 -0.17 -5.00 45.12
CA ALA A 9 -0.21 -4.97 43.66
C ALA A 9 0.59 -3.73 43.21
N HIS A 10 1.83 -3.93 42.79
CA HIS A 10 2.59 -2.88 42.12
C HIS A 10 1.99 -2.65 40.73
N GLY A 11 1.47 -1.45 40.49
CA GLY A 11 1.07 -1.02 39.14
C GLY A 11 2.26 -0.99 38.18
N PRO A 12 2.02 -1.02 36.86
CA PRO A 12 3.10 -1.03 35.87
C PRO A 12 3.97 0.22 36.01
N HIS A 13 5.23 0.02 36.42
CA HIS A 13 6.28 1.02 36.38
C HIS A 13 6.64 1.35 34.93
N THR A 14 6.59 2.64 34.58
CA THR A 14 6.99 3.10 33.25
C THR A 14 8.51 3.26 33.20
N LEU A 15 9.15 2.59 32.24
CA LEU A 15 10.56 2.75 31.93
C LEU A 15 10.72 4.03 31.10
N LYS A 16 11.22 5.10 31.73
CA LYS A 16 11.52 6.37 31.06
C LYS A 16 12.89 6.27 30.40
N GLY A 17 12.90 5.85 29.13
CA GLY A 17 14.10 5.87 28.29
C GLY A 17 14.54 7.31 27.98
N PRO A 18 15.85 7.58 27.85
CA PRO A 18 16.38 8.94 27.78
C PRO A 18 16.28 9.57 26.38
N TYR A 19 15.12 9.49 25.70
CA TYR A 19 14.87 10.29 24.48
C TYR A 19 13.37 10.53 24.30
N SER A 20 12.85 11.62 24.88
CA SER A 20 11.53 12.15 24.52
C SER A 20 11.68 13.63 24.20
N ASN A 21 11.95 13.95 22.94
CA ASN A 21 11.83 15.31 22.42
C ASN A 21 10.33 15.60 22.24
N GLN A 22 9.74 16.21 23.24
CA GLN A 22 8.31 16.50 23.33
C GLN A 22 8.05 17.86 22.68
N LEU A 23 7.77 17.86 21.37
CA LEU A 23 7.17 18.99 20.66
C LEU A 23 5.73 18.62 20.31
N GLY A 24 4.80 19.48 20.75
CA GLY A 24 3.37 19.25 20.68
C GLY A 24 2.86 18.98 19.27
N GLY A 25 2.32 17.79 19.08
CA GLY A 25 1.42 17.45 18.00
C GLY A 25 0.10 16.99 18.60
N SER A 26 -1.00 17.57 18.13
CA SER A 26 -2.36 17.19 18.50
C SER A 26 -2.50 15.66 18.54
N ARG A 27 -2.94 15.11 19.68
CA ARG A 27 -3.28 13.68 19.77
C ARG A 27 -4.24 13.36 18.63
N PRO A 28 -3.93 12.43 17.70
CA PRO A 28 -4.98 11.87 16.89
C PRO A 28 -5.97 11.25 17.88
N ILE A 29 -7.22 11.67 17.81
CA ILE A 29 -8.33 10.95 18.41
C ILE A 29 -8.16 9.53 17.90
N SER A 30 -7.77 8.61 18.77
CA SER A 30 -7.70 7.19 18.46
C SER A 30 -9.08 6.81 17.94
N ARG A 31 -9.21 6.72 16.61
CA ARG A 31 -10.38 6.13 15.99
C ARG A 31 -10.48 4.75 16.61
N ALA A 32 -11.69 4.46 17.11
CA ALA A 32 -12.05 3.24 17.77
C ALA A 32 -11.32 2.05 17.15
N ASN A 33 -10.73 1.22 18.01
CA ASN A 33 -10.08 -0.03 17.66
C ASN A 33 -10.85 -0.74 16.54
N SER A 34 -10.38 -0.59 15.30
CA SER A 34 -10.78 -1.47 14.22
C SER A 34 -10.06 -2.77 14.51
N THR A 35 -10.72 -3.66 15.24
CA THR A 35 -10.38 -5.08 15.32
C THR A 35 -10.63 -5.68 13.93
N GLY A 36 -9.82 -5.26 12.97
CA GLY A 36 -9.90 -5.61 11.57
C GLY A 36 -8.50 -5.91 11.08
N ASP A 37 -8.42 -6.82 10.13
CA ASP A 37 -7.17 -7.18 9.48
C ASP A 37 -6.47 -5.94 8.91
N GLN A 38 -5.17 -5.81 9.16
CA GLN A 38 -4.36 -4.68 8.69
C GLN A 38 -3.51 -5.14 7.52
N PHE A 39 -3.69 -4.51 6.38
CA PHE A 39 -2.85 -4.72 5.21
C PHE A 39 -1.81 -3.60 5.12
N GLU A 40 -0.53 -3.97 5.24
CA GLU A 40 0.61 -3.07 5.07
C GLU A 40 1.38 -3.44 3.80
N ILE A 41 1.66 -2.47 2.93
CA ILE A 41 2.48 -2.68 1.74
C ILE A 41 3.95 -2.61 2.14
N SER A 42 4.77 -3.56 1.66
CA SER A 42 6.20 -3.54 1.95
C SER A 42 6.89 -2.33 1.30
N ALA A 43 7.88 -1.76 1.98
CA ALA A 43 8.68 -0.66 1.45
C ALA A 43 9.35 -0.99 0.08
N ALA A 44 9.67 -2.27 -0.15
CA ALA A 44 10.21 -2.72 -1.44
C ALA A 44 9.16 -2.66 -2.56
N ALA A 45 7.91 -3.02 -2.27
CA ALA A 45 6.81 -2.93 -3.22
C ALA A 45 6.44 -1.48 -3.55
N GLU A 46 6.46 -0.58 -2.56
CA GLU A 46 6.28 0.86 -2.80
C GLU A 46 7.38 1.44 -3.69
N ALA A 47 8.65 1.10 -3.43
CA ALA A 47 9.77 1.54 -4.26
C ALA A 47 9.68 1.00 -5.70
N ALA A 48 9.25 -0.26 -5.87
CA ALA A 48 9.05 -0.85 -7.20
C ALA A 48 7.93 -0.16 -7.98
N ALA A 49 6.80 0.16 -7.32
CA ALA A 49 5.70 0.89 -7.94
C ALA A 49 6.13 2.29 -8.40
N GLN A 50 6.85 3.03 -7.55
CA GLN A 50 7.39 4.34 -7.90
C GLN A 50 8.40 4.27 -9.05
N ALA A 51 9.23 3.22 -9.11
CA ALA A 51 10.17 3.03 -10.21
C ALA A 51 9.46 2.83 -11.55
N VAL A 52 8.37 2.06 -11.58
CA VAL A 52 7.55 1.87 -12.79
C VAL A 52 6.85 3.17 -13.19
N GLU A 53 6.28 3.89 -12.23
CA GLU A 53 5.56 5.14 -12.49
C GLU A 53 6.48 6.29 -12.92
N SER A 54 7.72 6.32 -12.41
CA SER A 54 8.76 7.25 -12.84
C SER A 54 9.41 6.90 -14.18
N GLY A 55 9.10 5.72 -14.74
CA GLY A 55 9.58 5.31 -16.05
C GLY A 55 9.09 6.25 -17.14
N ASP A 56 9.99 6.68 -18.03
CA ASP A 56 9.64 7.61 -19.10
C ASP A 56 8.56 7.01 -20.02
N LEU A 57 7.46 7.74 -20.19
CA LEU A 57 6.40 7.33 -21.09
C LEU A 57 6.94 7.39 -22.52
N ARG A 58 6.76 6.29 -23.27
CA ARG A 58 7.16 6.23 -24.68
C ARG A 58 6.18 7.04 -25.53
N ALA A 59 6.28 8.37 -25.47
CA ALA A 59 5.36 9.32 -26.08
C ALA A 59 5.18 9.09 -27.60
N ASP A 60 6.24 8.70 -28.29
CA ASP A 60 6.20 8.36 -29.72
C ASP A 60 5.29 7.15 -30.01
N LEU A 61 5.37 6.11 -29.19
CA LEU A 61 4.49 4.94 -29.33
C LEU A 61 3.04 5.32 -29.04
N VAL A 62 2.81 6.10 -27.98
CA VAL A 62 1.47 6.56 -27.63
C VAL A 62 0.87 7.38 -28.76
N SER A 63 1.64 8.30 -29.36
CA SER A 63 1.19 9.09 -30.50
C SER A 63 0.86 8.22 -31.71
N ARG A 64 1.73 7.27 -32.07
CA ARG A 64 1.45 6.31 -33.16
C ARG A 64 0.18 5.53 -32.92
N VAL A 65 0.03 4.92 -31.73
CA VAL A 65 -1.14 4.10 -31.39
C VAL A 65 -2.42 4.94 -31.44
N ARG A 66 -2.40 6.17 -30.91
CA ARG A 66 -3.54 7.10 -31.01
C ARG A 66 -3.93 7.38 -32.46
N ASN A 67 -2.96 7.59 -33.34
CA ASN A 67 -3.21 7.80 -34.77
C ASN A 67 -3.80 6.55 -35.45
N GLU A 68 -3.29 5.36 -35.15
CA GLU A 68 -3.83 4.09 -35.67
C GLU A 68 -5.29 3.85 -35.21
N ILE A 69 -5.60 4.19 -33.95
CA ILE A 69 -6.97 4.10 -33.42
C ILE A 69 -7.89 5.09 -34.13
N ALA A 70 -7.46 6.35 -34.29
CA ALA A 70 -8.23 7.37 -34.99
C ALA A 70 -8.47 7.01 -36.47
N ALA A 71 -7.50 6.34 -37.11
CA ALA A 71 -7.62 5.82 -38.48
C ALA A 71 -8.46 4.53 -38.58
N GLY A 72 -8.83 3.91 -37.45
CA GLY A 72 -9.54 2.64 -37.42
C GLY A 72 -8.70 1.43 -37.86
N THR A 73 -7.37 1.58 -37.92
CA THR A 73 -6.45 0.51 -38.36
C THR A 73 -5.78 -0.21 -37.20
N TYR A 74 -6.07 0.21 -35.96
CA TYR A 74 -5.48 -0.40 -34.77
C TYR A 74 -6.01 -1.82 -34.55
N ASP A 75 -7.31 -2.04 -34.75
CA ASP A 75 -7.99 -3.30 -34.50
C ASP A 75 -7.80 -4.27 -35.66
N THR A 76 -6.97 -5.28 -35.44
CA THR A 76 -6.77 -6.37 -36.39
C THR A 76 -7.23 -7.69 -35.77
N PRO A 77 -7.67 -8.68 -36.57
CA PRO A 77 -8.09 -9.99 -36.04
C PRO A 77 -7.04 -10.64 -35.15
N GLY A 78 -5.74 -10.53 -35.50
CA GLY A 78 -4.66 -11.08 -34.68
C GLY A 78 -4.43 -10.36 -33.35
N LYS A 79 -4.59 -9.03 -33.31
CA LYS A 79 -4.53 -8.28 -32.04
C LYS A 79 -5.72 -8.59 -31.15
N PHE A 80 -6.91 -8.82 -31.74
CA PHE A 80 -8.11 -9.19 -31.00
C PHE A 80 -7.97 -10.55 -30.34
N GLU A 81 -7.52 -11.57 -31.08
CA GLU A 81 -7.28 -12.91 -30.53
C GLU A 81 -6.27 -12.86 -29.37
N ALA A 82 -5.14 -12.18 -29.58
CA ALA A 82 -4.10 -12.05 -28.55
C ALA A 82 -4.58 -11.25 -27.31
N ALA A 83 -5.50 -10.30 -27.48
CA ALA A 83 -6.12 -9.59 -26.38
C ALA A 83 -7.10 -10.50 -25.61
N MET A 84 -7.84 -11.34 -26.32
CA MET A 84 -8.76 -12.30 -25.74
C MET A 84 -8.03 -13.39 -24.95
N GLU A 85 -6.94 -13.93 -25.50
CA GLU A 85 -6.06 -14.87 -24.78
C GLU A 85 -5.52 -14.27 -23.48
N ARG A 86 -4.99 -13.04 -23.52
CA ARG A 86 -4.49 -12.35 -22.33
C ARG A 86 -5.58 -12.06 -21.30
N LEU A 87 -6.78 -11.70 -21.75
CA LEU A 87 -7.91 -11.49 -20.85
C LEU A 87 -8.28 -12.77 -20.10
N LEU A 88 -8.27 -13.91 -20.80
CA LEU A 88 -8.55 -15.20 -20.18
C LEU A 88 -7.43 -15.62 -19.20
N ASP A 89 -6.18 -15.30 -19.50
CA ASP A 89 -5.03 -15.53 -18.60
C ASP A 89 -5.08 -14.68 -17.32
N ASP A 90 -5.63 -13.47 -17.38
CA ASP A 90 -5.75 -12.57 -16.23
C ASP A 90 -6.93 -12.92 -15.29
N VAL A 91 -8.00 -13.52 -15.84
CA VAL A 91 -9.25 -13.79 -15.11
C VAL A 91 -9.28 -15.18 -14.47
N VAL A 92 -8.50 -16.14 -14.97
CA VAL A 92 -8.52 -17.56 -14.55
C VAL A 92 -7.34 -17.89 -13.66
#